data_AF-A0A6B9HDQ4-F1
#
_entry.id   AF-A0A6B9HDQ4-F1
#
_cell.length_a   1.000
_cell.length_b   1.000
_cell.length_c   1.000
_cell.angle_alpha   90.00
_cell.angle_beta   90.00
_cell.angle_gamma   90.00
#
_symmetry.space_group_name_H-M   'P 1'
#
loop_
_entity.id
_entity.type
_entity.pdbx_description
1 polymer ?
#
loop_
_entity_poly.entity_id
_entity_poly.type
_entity_poly.pdbx_seq_one_letter_code
_entity_poly.pdbx_strand_id
1 'polypeptide(L)'
;MAGNIGGAQALQAVLELEPAFRERGFSQPDIVKMAGNIGGAQALQAVLELEPMLRECDFRQADIVKIAGNGGSAQALKAVLEHGPTLRQRGFSRADIVKIAANGGGAQALQAVLKHGPTLDERGFTLTDIVKMAGNVGGAQALKAVLEHGPTLRQRDLSLIDIVEIASNGGAQALKAVLKYGPVLTQVGRSNEEIVNVAARRGGAGRIRKMVAPLLGRQ
;
A
#
# COMPACT_ATOMS: atom_id res chain seq x y z
N MET A 1 -5.10 8.79 20.83
CA MET A 1 -6.39 8.07 20.81
C MET A 1 -7.59 9.02 20.72
N ALA A 2 -7.69 10.09 21.54
CA ALA A 2 -8.84 11.01 21.51
C ALA A 2 -8.96 11.95 20.28
N GLY A 3 -7.91 12.07 19.45
CA GLY A 3 -7.87 13.03 18.33
C GLY A 3 -8.49 12.55 17.00
N ASN A 4 -9.07 11.35 16.95
CA ASN A 4 -9.62 10.76 15.73
C ASN A 4 -11.16 10.67 15.81
N ILE A 5 -11.83 10.65 14.65
CA ILE A 5 -13.25 10.31 14.56
C ILE A 5 -13.45 8.92 15.18
N GLY A 6 -14.28 8.85 16.22
CA GLY A 6 -14.48 7.62 17.00
C GLY A 6 -13.58 7.46 18.24
N GLY A 7 -12.85 8.51 18.64
CA GLY A 7 -11.87 8.45 19.73
C GLY A 7 -12.44 8.04 21.09
N ALA A 8 -13.68 8.42 21.41
CA ALA A 8 -14.36 7.99 22.63
C ALA A 8 -14.65 6.48 22.62
N GLN A 9 -15.15 5.95 21.50
CA GLN A 9 -15.37 4.51 21.31
C GLN A 9 -14.06 3.73 21.38
N ALA A 10 -12.98 4.27 20.80
CA ALA A 10 -11.67 3.62 20.85
C ALA A 10 -11.12 3.57 22.29
N LEU A 11 -11.28 4.64 23.08
CA LEU A 11 -10.88 4.64 24.49
C LEU A 11 -11.69 3.64 25.31
N GLN A 12 -13.02 3.62 25.12
CA GLN A 12 -13.89 2.65 25.79
C GLN A 12 -13.49 1.21 25.45
N ALA A 13 -13.29 0.91 24.17
CA ALA A 13 -12.87 -0.42 23.72
C ALA A 13 -11.50 -0.82 24.27
N VAL A 14 -10.56 0.11 24.44
CA VAL A 14 -9.28 -0.18 25.11
C VAL A 14 -9.53 -0.60 26.55
N LEU A 15 -10.33 0.15 27.31
CA LEU A 15 -10.61 -0.17 28.71
C LEU A 15 -11.31 -1.52 28.87
N GLU A 16 -12.27 -1.81 28.00
CA GLU A 16 -13.06 -3.05 28.04
C GLU A 16 -12.27 -4.28 27.58
N LEU A 17 -11.47 -4.14 26.52
CA LEU A 17 -10.82 -5.27 25.86
C LEU A 17 -9.37 -5.49 26.33
N GLU A 18 -8.74 -4.53 27.02
CA GLU A 18 -7.35 -4.65 27.47
C GLU A 18 -7.06 -5.96 28.22
N PRO A 19 -7.87 -6.41 29.20
CA PRO A 19 -7.61 -7.67 29.89
C PRO A 19 -7.48 -8.87 28.93
N ALA A 20 -8.40 -8.99 27.97
CA ALA A 20 -8.38 -10.07 26.97
C ALA A 20 -7.15 -9.99 26.05
N PHE A 21 -6.69 -8.77 25.71
CA PHE A 21 -5.45 -8.58 24.96
C PHE A 21 -4.21 -8.98 25.78
N ARG A 22 -4.18 -8.65 27.07
CA ARG A 22 -3.08 -9.03 27.97
C ARG A 22 -2.97 -10.54 28.14
N GLU A 23 -4.09 -11.24 28.29
CA GLU A 23 -4.13 -12.70 28.36
C GLU A 23 -3.55 -13.36 27.10
N ARG A 24 -3.70 -12.72 25.94
CA ARG A 24 -3.15 -13.17 24.65
C ARG A 24 -1.73 -12.66 24.36
N GLY A 25 -1.08 -12.03 25.33
CA GLY A 25 0.31 -11.59 25.25
C GLY A 25 0.54 -10.27 24.52
N PHE A 26 -0.50 -9.52 24.16
CA PHE A 26 -0.36 -8.18 23.57
C PHE A 26 0.04 -7.16 24.64
N SER A 27 0.99 -6.30 24.29
CA SER A 27 1.50 -5.26 25.19
C SER A 27 0.63 -3.99 25.11
N GLN A 28 0.72 -3.10 26.12
CA GLN A 28 0.01 -1.81 26.06
C GLN A 28 0.34 -1.01 24.79
N PRO A 29 1.63 -0.91 24.37
CA PRO A 29 1.97 -0.26 23.11
C PRO A 29 1.28 -0.87 21.90
N ASP A 30 1.10 -2.20 21.86
CA ASP A 30 0.39 -2.88 20.78
C ASP A 30 -1.08 -2.45 20.74
N ILE A 31 -1.75 -2.50 21.89
CA ILE A 31 -3.17 -2.14 22.04
C ILE A 31 -3.39 -0.69 21.62
N VAL A 32 -2.56 0.24 22.14
CA VAL A 32 -2.62 1.67 21.81
C VAL A 32 -2.38 1.92 20.33
N LYS A 33 -1.45 1.20 19.71
CA LYS A 33 -1.18 1.30 18.27
C LYS A 33 -2.38 0.87 17.43
N MET A 34 -3.01 -0.26 17.78
CA MET A 34 -4.19 -0.76 17.06
C MET A 34 -5.41 0.16 17.23
N ALA A 35 -5.63 0.67 18.45
CA ALA A 35 -6.71 1.60 18.77
C ALA A 35 -6.47 3.03 18.22
N GLY A 36 -5.23 3.37 17.88
CA GLY A 36 -4.78 4.72 17.52
C GLY A 36 -5.25 5.24 16.15
N ASN A 37 -6.09 4.50 15.43
CA ASN A 37 -6.54 4.83 14.08
C ASN A 37 -8.06 5.06 14.03
N ILE A 38 -8.55 5.62 12.91
CA ILE A 38 -10.00 5.65 12.64
C ILE A 38 -10.52 4.21 12.60
N GLY A 39 -11.56 3.94 13.40
CA GLY A 39 -12.10 2.60 13.58
C GLY A 39 -11.30 1.73 14.57
N GLY A 40 -10.56 2.32 15.51
CA GLY A 40 -9.72 1.61 16.47
C GLY A 40 -10.46 0.58 17.33
N ALA A 41 -11.71 0.86 17.73
CA ALA A 41 -12.53 -0.12 18.45
C ALA A 41 -12.79 -1.38 17.60
N GLN A 42 -13.14 -1.19 16.33
CA GLN A 42 -13.36 -2.28 15.37
C GLN A 42 -12.07 -3.05 15.08
N ALA A 43 -10.92 -2.36 15.07
CA ALA A 43 -9.61 -2.98 14.94
C ALA A 43 -9.34 -3.95 16.10
N LEU A 44 -9.56 -3.49 17.33
CA LEU A 44 -9.37 -4.32 18.53
C LEU A 44 -10.29 -5.54 18.53
N GLN A 45 -11.58 -5.34 18.22
CA GLN A 45 -12.54 -6.44 18.14
C GLN A 45 -12.11 -7.47 17.08
N ALA A 46 -11.73 -7.01 15.89
CA ALA A 46 -11.29 -7.89 14.81
C ALA A 46 -10.01 -8.66 15.16
N VAL A 47 -9.08 -8.07 15.90
CA VAL A 47 -7.89 -8.81 16.35
C VAL A 47 -8.28 -9.92 17.32
N LEU A 48 -9.13 -9.66 18.31
CA LEU A 48 -9.56 -10.72 19.24
C LEU A 48 -10.36 -11.83 18.54
N GLU A 49 -11.15 -11.48 17.52
CA GLU A 49 -11.90 -12.47 16.73
C GLU A 49 -10.97 -13.30 15.83
N LEU A 50 -10.02 -12.66 15.14
CA LEU A 50 -9.30 -13.29 14.03
C LEU A 50 -7.90 -13.80 14.41
N GLU A 51 -7.35 -13.40 15.55
CA GLU A 51 -6.00 -13.78 15.96
C GLU A 51 -5.76 -15.30 16.02
N PRO A 52 -6.66 -16.14 16.55
CA PRO A 52 -6.46 -17.59 16.55
C PRO A 52 -6.25 -18.16 15.14
N MET A 53 -7.11 -17.78 14.19
CA MET A 53 -7.00 -18.21 12.79
C MET A 53 -5.72 -17.67 12.11
N LEU A 54 -5.32 -16.45 12.45
CA LEU A 54 -4.08 -15.86 11.92
C LEU A 54 -2.85 -16.61 12.43
N ARG A 55 -2.85 -17.07 13.68
CA ARG A 55 -1.77 -17.89 14.25
C ARG A 55 -1.69 -19.26 13.58
N GLU A 56 -2.82 -19.89 13.31
CA GLU A 56 -2.88 -21.15 12.54
C GLU A 56 -2.29 -20.97 11.12
N CYS A 57 -2.44 -19.77 10.54
CA CYS A 57 -1.84 -19.38 9.26
C CYS A 57 -0.37 -18.89 9.36
N ASP A 58 0.32 -19.16 10.48
CA ASP A 58 1.71 -18.78 10.77
C ASP A 58 1.95 -17.25 10.79
N PHE A 59 0.93 -16.43 11.07
CA PHE A 59 1.14 -15.00 11.36
C PHE A 59 1.51 -14.80 12.83
N ARG A 60 2.62 -14.11 13.09
CA ARG A 60 3.07 -13.83 14.46
C ARG A 60 2.31 -12.64 15.03
N GLN A 61 2.28 -12.51 16.36
CA GLN A 61 1.70 -11.35 17.04
C GLN A 61 2.17 -10.01 16.44
N ALA A 62 3.47 -9.87 16.22
CA ALA A 62 4.06 -8.65 15.65
C ALA A 62 3.56 -8.38 14.22
N ASP A 63 3.24 -9.42 13.46
CA ASP A 63 2.67 -9.30 12.12
C ASP A 63 1.22 -8.80 12.21
N ILE A 64 0.43 -9.36 13.14
CA ILE A 64 -0.95 -8.94 13.43
C ILE A 64 -1.00 -7.47 13.87
N VAL A 65 -0.13 -7.06 14.81
CA VAL A 65 -0.04 -5.66 15.27
C VAL A 65 0.37 -4.71 14.14
N LYS A 66 1.27 -5.13 13.24
CA LYS A 66 1.64 -4.32 12.07
C LYS A 66 0.45 -4.10 11.14
N ILE A 67 -0.32 -5.14 10.85
CA ILE A 67 -1.51 -5.05 9.99
C ILE A 67 -2.60 -4.23 10.69
N ALA A 68 -2.86 -4.51 11.96
CA ALA A 68 -3.93 -3.92 12.74
C ALA A 68 -3.68 -2.45 13.13
N GLY A 69 -2.42 -2.01 13.12
CA GLY A 69 -2.00 -0.65 13.47
C GLY A 69 -2.27 0.41 12.39
N ASN A 70 -3.15 0.14 11.43
CA ASN A 70 -3.51 1.05 10.34
C ASN A 70 -5.04 1.21 10.24
N GLY A 71 -5.51 2.29 9.62
CA GLY A 71 -6.93 2.46 9.29
C GLY A 71 -7.44 1.38 8.33
N GLY A 72 -8.65 0.86 8.56
CA GLY A 72 -9.21 -0.25 7.78
C GLY A 72 -8.62 -1.62 8.12
N SER A 73 -8.04 -1.75 9.32
CA SER A 73 -7.36 -2.96 9.79
C SER A 73 -8.27 -4.19 9.88
N ALA A 74 -9.52 -4.05 10.29
CA ALA A 74 -10.45 -5.17 10.35
C ALA A 74 -10.61 -5.83 8.97
N GLN A 75 -10.73 -5.03 7.91
CA GLN A 75 -10.77 -5.50 6.53
C GLN A 75 -9.44 -6.10 6.10
N ALA A 76 -8.31 -5.49 6.49
CA ALA A 76 -6.99 -5.99 6.15
C ALA A 76 -6.72 -7.38 6.77
N LEU A 77 -7.06 -7.59 8.04
CA LEU A 77 -6.92 -8.88 8.73
C LEU A 77 -7.79 -9.96 8.07
N LYS A 78 -9.04 -9.64 7.73
CA LYS A 78 -9.92 -10.56 6.98
C LYS A 78 -9.34 -10.92 5.62
N ALA A 79 -8.88 -9.93 4.86
CA ALA A 79 -8.25 -10.16 3.56
C ALA A 79 -6.97 -10.98 3.65
N VAL A 80 -6.18 -10.84 4.73
CA VAL A 80 -4.99 -11.68 4.96
C VAL A 80 -5.37 -13.15 5.15
N LEU A 81 -6.44 -13.45 5.90
CA LEU A 81 -6.95 -14.81 6.05
C LEU A 81 -7.51 -15.35 4.73
N GLU A 82 -8.32 -14.55 4.04
CA GLU A 82 -8.99 -14.95 2.80
C GLU A 82 -8.01 -15.17 1.64
N HIS A 83 -7.03 -14.28 1.48
CA HIS A 83 -6.14 -14.25 0.32
C HIS A 83 -4.75 -14.81 0.60
N GLY A 84 -4.35 -14.92 1.87
CA GLY A 84 -3.03 -15.36 2.28
C GLY A 84 -2.62 -16.73 1.72
N PRO A 85 -3.46 -17.78 1.80
CA PRO A 85 -3.14 -19.09 1.23
C PRO A 85 -2.87 -19.03 -0.28
N THR A 86 -3.73 -18.36 -1.05
CA THR A 86 -3.55 -18.20 -2.51
C THR A 86 -2.29 -17.40 -2.85
N LEU A 87 -1.98 -16.35 -2.08
CA LEU A 87 -0.74 -15.59 -2.25
C LEU A 87 0.50 -16.44 -1.95
N ARG A 88 0.49 -17.26 -0.90
CA ARG A 88 1.59 -18.19 -0.60
C ARG A 88 1.79 -19.23 -1.71
N GLN A 89 0.71 -19.76 -2.28
CA GLN A 89 0.78 -20.67 -3.44
C GLN A 89 1.42 -20.00 -4.67
N ARG A 90 1.25 -18.69 -4.84
CA ARG A 90 1.91 -17.89 -5.89
C ARG A 90 3.35 -17.48 -5.55
N GLY A 91 3.89 -17.90 -4.41
CA GLY A 91 5.27 -17.64 -4.01
C GLY A 91 5.49 -16.39 -3.15
N PHE A 92 4.44 -15.68 -2.74
CA PHE A 92 4.59 -14.56 -1.78
C PHE A 92 4.91 -15.10 -0.39
N SER A 93 5.93 -14.54 0.26
CA SER A 93 6.26 -14.89 1.64
C SER A 93 5.27 -14.28 2.63
N ARG A 94 5.27 -14.78 3.87
CA ARG A 94 4.57 -14.12 4.98
C ARG A 94 4.94 -12.65 5.09
N ALA A 95 6.23 -12.34 4.96
CA ALA A 95 6.73 -10.96 5.08
C ALA A 95 6.19 -10.06 3.97
N ASP A 96 6.02 -10.58 2.76
CA ASP A 96 5.44 -9.85 1.63
C ASP A 96 3.96 -9.55 1.88
N ILE A 97 3.20 -10.56 2.32
CA ILE A 97 1.77 -10.40 2.65
C ILE A 97 1.60 -9.34 3.75
N VAL A 98 2.41 -9.40 4.82
CA VAL A 98 2.40 -8.40 5.89
C VAL A 98 2.76 -7.01 5.36
N LYS A 99 3.79 -6.90 4.50
CA LYS A 99 4.19 -5.62 3.91
C LYS A 99 3.09 -5.00 3.05
N ILE A 100 2.34 -5.81 2.30
CA ILE A 100 1.21 -5.34 1.49
C ILE A 100 0.03 -4.93 2.38
N ALA A 101 -0.30 -5.74 3.38
CA ALA A 101 -1.47 -5.55 4.24
C ALA A 101 -1.29 -4.44 5.29
N ALA A 102 -0.06 -4.16 5.75
CA ALA A 102 0.25 -3.22 6.83
C ALA A 102 0.27 -1.75 6.37
N ASN A 103 -0.73 -1.35 5.59
CA ASN A 103 -0.95 0.02 5.13
C ASN A 103 -2.44 0.37 5.20
N GLY A 104 -2.76 1.67 5.26
CA GLY A 104 -4.12 2.13 5.02
C GLY A 104 -4.59 1.69 3.63
N GLY A 105 -5.63 0.84 3.57
CA GLY A 105 -6.10 0.20 2.33
C GLY A 105 -5.42 -1.13 1.99
N GLY A 106 -4.80 -1.81 2.97
CA GLY A 106 -4.10 -3.09 2.77
C GLY A 106 -4.98 -4.20 2.20
N ALA A 107 -6.26 -4.27 2.57
CA ALA A 107 -7.21 -5.23 2.00
C ALA A 107 -7.34 -5.08 0.47
N GLN A 108 -7.50 -3.84 0.00
CA GLN A 108 -7.59 -3.50 -1.41
C GLN A 108 -6.28 -3.81 -2.13
N ALA A 109 -5.13 -3.61 -1.46
CA ALA A 109 -3.82 -3.92 -2.03
C ALA A 109 -3.64 -5.43 -2.23
N LEU A 110 -4.00 -6.27 -1.26
CA LEU A 110 -3.96 -7.74 -1.41
C LEU A 110 -4.87 -8.21 -2.55
N GLN A 111 -6.11 -7.69 -2.60
CA GLN A 111 -7.04 -8.00 -3.68
C GLN A 111 -6.49 -7.58 -5.05
N ALA A 112 -5.86 -6.40 -5.14
CA ALA A 112 -5.23 -5.92 -6.38
C ALA A 112 -4.05 -6.80 -6.82
N VAL A 113 -3.24 -7.30 -5.88
CA VAL A 113 -2.14 -8.25 -6.17
C VAL A 113 -2.68 -9.56 -6.76
N LEU A 114 -3.77 -10.09 -6.22
CA LEU A 114 -4.41 -11.28 -6.78
C LEU A 114 -5.00 -11.00 -8.16
N LYS A 115 -5.75 -9.91 -8.29
CA LYS A 115 -6.46 -9.55 -9.52
C LYS A 115 -5.53 -9.20 -10.67
N HIS A 116 -4.46 -8.46 -10.41
CA HIS A 116 -3.58 -7.89 -11.44
C HIS A 116 -2.24 -8.60 -11.56
N GLY A 117 -1.85 -9.39 -10.55
CA GLY A 117 -0.57 -10.07 -10.51
C GLY A 117 -0.27 -10.91 -11.76
N PRO A 118 -1.16 -11.82 -12.20
CA PRO A 118 -0.87 -12.66 -13.37
C PRO A 118 -0.54 -11.85 -14.63
N THR A 119 -1.30 -10.79 -14.90
CA THR A 119 -1.04 -9.91 -16.05
C THR A 119 0.22 -9.06 -15.88
N LEU A 120 0.60 -8.72 -14.64
CA LEU A 120 1.88 -8.05 -14.37
C LEU A 120 3.06 -9.01 -14.58
N ASP A 121 2.92 -10.27 -14.18
CA ASP A 121 3.91 -11.33 -14.39
C ASP A 121 4.16 -11.53 -15.90
N GLU A 122 3.09 -11.63 -16.71
CA GLU A 122 3.16 -11.69 -18.18
C GLU A 122 3.87 -10.48 -18.82
N ARG A 123 3.82 -9.33 -18.15
CA ARG A 123 4.46 -8.08 -18.61
C ARG A 123 5.90 -7.93 -18.12
N GLY A 124 6.43 -8.93 -17.43
CA GLY A 124 7.83 -9.00 -16.98
C GLY A 124 8.08 -8.35 -15.62
N PHE A 125 7.04 -8.01 -14.85
CA PHE A 125 7.24 -7.57 -13.46
C PHE A 125 7.45 -8.78 -12.55
N THR A 126 8.43 -8.71 -11.66
CA THR A 126 8.69 -9.78 -10.69
C THR A 126 7.77 -9.66 -9.48
N LEU A 127 7.63 -10.75 -8.70
CA LEU A 127 6.92 -10.68 -7.41
C LEU A 127 7.51 -9.58 -6.50
N THR A 128 8.83 -9.42 -6.49
CA THR A 128 9.51 -8.35 -5.74
C THR A 128 9.04 -6.97 -6.18
N ASP A 129 8.85 -6.74 -7.47
CA ASP A 129 8.34 -5.48 -8.01
C ASP A 129 6.88 -5.24 -7.60
N ILE A 130 6.06 -6.28 -7.70
CA ILE A 130 4.66 -6.23 -7.25
C ILE A 130 4.59 -5.88 -5.76
N VAL A 131 5.43 -6.49 -4.91
CA VAL A 131 5.51 -6.18 -3.48
C VAL A 131 6.01 -4.76 -3.23
N LYS A 132 7.00 -4.27 -3.99
CA LYS A 132 7.47 -2.87 -3.87
C LYS A 132 6.34 -1.88 -4.20
N MET A 133 5.56 -2.13 -5.24
CA MET A 133 4.46 -1.24 -5.65
C MET A 133 3.25 -1.32 -4.72
N ALA A 134 2.86 -2.54 -4.32
CA ALA A 134 1.68 -2.77 -3.49
C ALA A 134 1.92 -2.50 -1.99
N GLY A 135 3.17 -2.61 -1.53
CA GLY A 135 3.58 -2.46 -0.13
C GLY A 135 3.60 -1.04 0.41
N ASN A 136 2.80 -0.14 -0.16
CA ASN A 136 2.71 1.27 0.20
C ASN A 136 1.25 1.69 0.34
N VAL A 137 1.01 2.82 1.01
CA VAL A 137 -0.30 3.47 1.02
C VAL A 137 -0.72 3.78 -0.43
N GLY A 138 -1.90 3.28 -0.83
CA GLY A 138 -2.38 3.40 -2.21
C GLY A 138 -1.79 2.38 -3.18
N GLY A 139 -1.21 1.28 -2.69
CA GLY A 139 -0.59 0.24 -3.50
C GLY A 139 -1.54 -0.39 -4.53
N ALA A 140 -2.82 -0.57 -4.19
CA ALA A 140 -3.83 -1.04 -5.13
C ALA A 140 -3.95 -0.13 -6.36
N GLN A 141 -3.96 1.19 -6.14
CA GLN A 141 -4.02 2.20 -7.18
C GLN A 141 -2.73 2.24 -7.98
N ALA A 142 -1.58 2.03 -7.34
CA ALA A 142 -0.28 1.96 -8.02
C ALA A 142 -0.24 0.79 -9.01
N LEU A 143 -0.61 -0.42 -8.57
CA LEU A 143 -0.69 -1.61 -9.43
C LEU A 143 -1.65 -1.39 -10.60
N LYS A 144 -2.84 -0.84 -10.33
CA LYS A 144 -3.82 -0.52 -11.38
C LYS A 144 -3.26 0.47 -12.40
N ALA A 145 -2.59 1.54 -11.95
CA ALA A 145 -2.01 2.55 -12.84
C ALA A 145 -0.86 1.98 -13.69
N VAL A 146 -0.04 1.07 -13.15
CA VAL A 146 0.98 0.36 -13.93
C VAL A 146 0.35 -0.52 -15.00
N LEU A 147 -0.74 -1.20 -14.68
CA LEU A 147 -1.46 -2.02 -15.64
C LEU A 147 -2.08 -1.17 -16.77
N GLU A 148 -2.69 -0.04 -16.42
CA GLU A 148 -3.39 0.82 -17.39
C GLU A 148 -2.42 1.66 -18.24
N HIS A 149 -1.32 2.13 -17.67
CA HIS A 149 -0.45 3.14 -18.31
C HIS A 149 0.94 2.63 -18.64
N GLY A 150 1.36 1.50 -18.08
CA GLY A 150 2.67 0.90 -18.32
C GLY A 150 3.01 0.71 -19.81
N PRO A 151 2.10 0.16 -20.65
CA PRO A 151 2.38 0.00 -22.08
C PRO A 151 2.71 1.33 -22.78
N THR A 152 1.95 2.40 -22.51
CA THR A 152 2.21 3.72 -23.09
C THR A 152 3.50 4.35 -22.55
N LEU A 153 3.83 4.14 -21.28
CA LEU A 153 5.10 4.62 -20.72
C LEU A 153 6.30 3.89 -21.34
N ARG A 154 6.18 2.58 -21.59
CA ARG A 154 7.23 1.80 -22.27
C ARG A 154 7.44 2.22 -23.73
N GLN A 155 6.38 2.61 -24.44
CA GLN A 155 6.48 3.19 -25.78
C GLN A 155 7.19 4.55 -25.80
N ARG A 156 7.40 5.17 -24.63
CA ARG A 156 8.11 6.44 -24.44
C ARG A 156 9.47 6.23 -23.77
N ASP A 157 10.04 5.04 -23.96
CA ASP A 157 11.39 4.66 -23.50
C ASP A 157 11.57 4.70 -21.97
N LEU A 158 10.49 4.52 -21.19
CA LEU A 158 10.62 4.19 -19.77
C LEU A 158 10.79 2.67 -19.62
N SER A 159 11.82 2.27 -18.90
CA SER A 159 12.08 0.88 -18.56
C SER A 159 11.07 0.35 -17.52
N LEU A 160 11.04 -0.98 -17.33
CA LEU A 160 10.27 -1.58 -16.24
C LEU A 160 10.76 -1.06 -14.88
N ILE A 161 12.07 -0.87 -14.72
CA ILE A 161 12.69 -0.35 -13.50
C ILE A 161 12.17 1.06 -13.20
N ASP A 162 12.14 1.94 -14.21
CA ASP A 162 11.62 3.30 -14.07
C ASP A 162 10.15 3.31 -13.63
N ILE A 163 9.33 2.45 -14.23
CA ILE A 163 7.91 2.32 -13.89
C ILE A 163 7.75 1.84 -12.45
N VAL A 164 8.53 0.84 -12.02
CA VAL A 164 8.53 0.33 -10.64
C VAL A 164 8.97 1.40 -9.66
N GLU A 165 10.02 2.16 -9.96
CA GLU A 165 10.50 3.25 -9.08
C GLU A 165 9.46 4.35 -8.92
N ILE A 166 8.85 4.81 -10.02
CA ILE A 166 7.79 5.82 -9.97
C ILE A 166 6.59 5.29 -9.19
N ALA A 167 6.15 4.06 -9.47
CA ALA A 167 4.99 3.46 -8.81
C ALA A 167 5.21 3.27 -7.31
N SER A 168 6.39 2.79 -6.91
CA SER A 168 6.69 2.43 -5.52
C SER A 168 6.98 3.65 -4.65
N ASN A 169 7.58 4.71 -5.20
CA ASN A 169 7.98 5.89 -4.42
C ASN A 169 7.07 7.11 -4.65
N GLY A 170 6.52 7.26 -5.86
CA GLY A 170 5.63 8.35 -6.25
C GLY A 170 4.15 7.97 -6.30
N GLY A 171 3.84 6.68 -6.41
CA GLY A 171 2.48 6.16 -6.47
C GLY A 171 1.78 6.37 -7.81
N ALA A 172 0.53 5.93 -7.88
CA ALA A 172 -0.34 6.03 -9.07
C ALA A 172 -0.41 7.44 -9.66
N GLN A 173 -0.43 8.47 -8.80
CA GLN A 173 -0.54 9.85 -9.23
C GLN A 173 0.73 10.34 -9.93
N ALA A 174 1.90 9.86 -9.52
CA ALA A 174 3.15 10.20 -10.19
C ALA A 174 3.20 9.57 -11.59
N LEU A 175 2.81 8.30 -11.73
CA LEU A 175 2.66 7.66 -13.06
C LEU A 175 1.72 8.45 -13.97
N LYS A 176 0.55 8.86 -13.47
CA LYS A 176 -0.41 9.67 -14.23
C LYS A 176 0.17 11.04 -14.62
N ALA A 177 0.95 11.66 -13.74
CA ALA A 177 1.61 12.93 -14.04
C ALA A 177 2.70 12.78 -15.11
N VAL A 178 3.54 11.73 -15.03
CA VAL A 178 4.55 11.41 -16.06
C VAL A 178 3.87 11.08 -17.39
N LEU A 179 2.80 10.30 -17.38
CA LEU A 179 2.02 10.01 -18.59
C LEU A 179 1.47 11.30 -19.23
N LYS A 180 0.93 12.21 -18.43
CA LYS A 180 0.31 13.44 -18.94
C LYS A 180 1.34 14.48 -19.41
N TYR A 181 2.40 14.70 -18.64
CA TYR A 181 3.30 15.83 -18.83
C TYR A 181 4.69 15.43 -19.33
N GLY A 182 5.04 14.15 -19.31
CA GLY A 182 6.30 13.62 -19.82
C GLY A 182 6.62 14.10 -21.25
N PRO A 183 5.69 14.01 -22.21
CA PRO A 183 5.94 14.48 -23.58
C PRO A 183 6.26 15.98 -23.68
N VAL A 184 5.61 16.81 -22.86
CA VAL A 184 5.89 18.27 -22.84
C VAL A 184 7.28 18.53 -22.28
N LEU A 185 7.69 17.75 -21.27
CA LEU A 185 9.01 17.89 -20.64
C LEU A 185 10.12 17.41 -21.58
N THR A 186 9.93 16.29 -22.27
CA THR A 186 10.93 15.79 -23.24
C THR A 186 11.05 16.71 -24.46
N GLN A 187 9.97 17.34 -24.91
CA GLN A 187 10.00 18.34 -25.99
C GLN A 187 10.88 19.56 -25.65
N VAL A 188 11.01 19.91 -24.37
CA VAL A 188 11.91 21.00 -23.92
C VAL A 188 13.28 20.50 -23.46
N GLY A 189 13.65 19.26 -23.83
CA GLY A 189 14.97 18.70 -23.61
C GLY A 189 15.20 18.01 -22.26
N ARG A 190 14.15 17.75 -21.46
CA ARG A 190 14.29 16.94 -20.24
C ARG A 190 14.48 15.48 -20.59
N SER A 191 15.46 14.81 -19.97
CA SER A 191 15.67 13.38 -20.15
C SER A 191 14.62 12.56 -19.37
N ASN A 192 14.40 11.32 -19.80
CA ASN A 192 13.56 10.38 -19.04
C ASN A 192 14.12 10.15 -17.63
N GLU A 193 15.44 10.06 -17.47
CA GLU A 193 16.10 9.93 -16.18
C GLU A 193 15.75 11.10 -15.23
N GLU A 194 15.79 12.35 -15.73
CA GLU A 194 15.39 13.51 -14.94
C GLU A 194 13.92 13.43 -14.51
N ILE A 195 13.03 13.04 -15.43
CA ILE A 195 11.60 12.91 -15.17
C ILE A 195 11.34 11.82 -14.11
N VAL A 196 11.98 10.66 -14.25
CA VAL A 196 11.88 9.54 -13.30
C VAL A 196 12.39 9.96 -11.92
N ASN A 197 13.56 10.56 -11.83
CA ASN A 197 14.14 11.05 -10.57
C ASN A 197 13.24 12.06 -9.83
N VAL A 198 12.48 12.87 -10.57
CA VAL A 198 11.51 13.81 -9.99
C VAL A 198 10.23 13.10 -9.55
N ALA A 199 9.74 12.16 -10.35
CA ALA A 199 8.49 11.43 -10.12
C ALA A 199 8.60 10.33 -9.05
N ALA A 200 9.73 9.63 -8.96
CA ALA A 200 10.01 8.52 -8.04
C ALA A 200 10.32 9.00 -6.61
N ARG A 201 9.53 9.96 -6.11
CA ARG A 201 9.66 10.52 -4.75
C ARG A 201 8.27 10.78 -4.18
N ARG A 202 8.18 10.84 -2.85
CA ARG A 202 6.95 11.24 -2.18
C ARG A 202 6.47 12.61 -2.72
N GLY A 203 5.22 12.66 -3.18
CA GLY A 203 4.65 13.84 -3.83
C GLY A 203 5.13 14.08 -5.27
N GLY A 204 5.70 13.07 -5.94
CA GLY A 204 6.25 13.15 -7.30
C GLY A 204 5.28 13.75 -8.33
N ALA A 205 3.98 13.41 -8.24
CA ALA A 205 2.95 14.03 -9.09
C ALA A 205 2.93 15.56 -9.00
N GLY A 206 3.05 16.10 -7.79
CA GLY A 206 3.12 17.55 -7.55
C GLY A 206 4.41 18.15 -8.06
N ARG A 207 5.53 17.41 -7.94
CA ARG A 207 6.83 17.85 -8.46
C ARG A 207 6.86 17.91 -9.99
N ILE A 208 6.32 16.90 -10.67
CA ILE A 208 6.14 16.93 -12.13
C ILE A 208 5.25 18.09 -12.57
N ARG A 209 4.13 18.32 -11.87
CA ARG A 209 3.24 19.47 -12.16
C ARG A 209 3.96 20.82 -12.01
N LYS A 210 4.78 20.98 -10.97
CA LYS A 210 5.59 22.20 -10.79
C LYS A 210 6.64 22.35 -11.89
N MET A 211 7.24 21.25 -12.34
CA MET A 211 8.26 21.27 -13.40
C MET A 211 7.69 21.69 -14.75
N VAL A 212 6.45 21.30 -15.07
CA VAL A 212 5.80 21.68 -16.35
C VAL A 212 5.09 23.04 -16.30
N ALA A 213 4.74 23.56 -15.11
CA ALA A 213 3.95 24.79 -14.96
C ALA A 213 4.49 26.01 -15.75
N PRO A 214 5.81 26.30 -15.78
CA PRO A 214 6.35 27.43 -16.54
C PRO A 214 6.20 27.28 -18.08
N LEU A 215 5.96 26.06 -18.56
CA LEU A 215 5.81 25.75 -19.99
C LEU A 215 4.35 25.89 -20.45
N LEU A 216 3.39 25.67 -19.54
CA LEU A 216 1.96 25.76 -19.84
C LEU A 216 1.42 27.19 -19.86
N GLY A 217 2.11 28.14 -19.21
CA GLY A 217 1.75 29.56 -19.21
C GLY A 217 2.39 30.38 -20.35
N ARG A 218 3.06 29.72 -21.32
CA ARG A 218 3.73 30.35 -22.46
C ARG A 218 3.00 30.11 -23.79
N GLN A 219 1.74 29.68 -23.75
CA GLN A 219 0.86 29.56 -24.92
C GLN A 219 -0.16 30.68 -24.94
#